data_AF-A0A174WIV7-F1
#
_entry.id   AF-A0A174WIV7-F1
#
_cell.length_a   1.000
_cell.length_b   1.000
_cell.length_c   1.000
_cell.angle_alpha   90.00
_cell.angle_beta   90.00
_cell.angle_gamma   90.00
#
_symmetry.space_group_name_H-M   'P 1'
#
loop_
_entity.id
_entity.type
_entity.pdbx_description
1 polymer ?
#
loop_
_entity_poly.entity_id
_entity_poly.type
_entity_poly.pdbx_seq_one_letter_code
_entity_poly.pdbx_strand_id
1 'polypeptide(L)'
;MAEHNIQQLNRFKIERENTIQFPLRKMLKDSISEYILSDIKNVNVKLWKELSCISKVSNKDDVKRLKHFVKNNKSNLGSMLYDELKSAVKEIAEDFEWVRSKDGLIIMEIEDWIENARLRLGKEYPDALIYIGRSFVNPKELIIGGVVNDNDEQKLFENYFNNQNPPVPIHFKIIIQN
;
A
#
# COMPACT_ATOMS: atom_id res chain seq x y z
N MET A 1 -20.36 -28.03 17.84
CA MET A 1 -19.81 -26.74 18.29
C MET A 1 -18.37 -26.54 17.84
N ALA A 2 -17.42 -27.41 18.20
CA ALA A 2 -16.01 -27.24 17.78
C ALA A 2 -15.78 -27.22 16.25
N GLU A 3 -16.41 -28.12 15.50
CA GLU A 3 -16.26 -28.16 14.02
C GLU A 3 -16.90 -26.96 13.31
N HIS A 4 -18.02 -26.43 13.83
CA HIS A 4 -18.67 -25.26 13.26
C HIS A 4 -17.80 -24.00 13.42
N ASN A 5 -17.21 -23.82 14.61
CA ASN A 5 -16.28 -22.73 14.89
C ASN A 5 -15.01 -22.82 14.01
N ILE A 6 -14.52 -24.04 13.73
CA ILE A 6 -13.39 -24.26 12.81
C ILE A 6 -13.78 -23.88 11.37
N GLN A 7 -14.99 -24.24 10.90
CA GLN A 7 -15.46 -23.89 9.56
C GLN A 7 -15.58 -22.38 9.38
N GLN A 8 -16.16 -21.67 10.36
CA GLN A 8 -16.28 -20.22 10.31
C GLN A 8 -14.92 -19.51 10.35
N LEU A 9 -13.99 -19.99 11.19
CA LEU A 9 -12.63 -19.45 11.23
C LEU A 9 -11.87 -19.71 9.93
N ASN A 10 -12.09 -20.85 9.28
CA ASN A 10 -11.51 -21.12 7.96
C ASN A 10 -12.10 -20.19 6.89
N ARG A 11 -13.41 -19.96 6.93
CA ARG A 11 -14.08 -19.01 6.03
C ARG A 11 -13.53 -17.59 6.23
N PHE A 12 -13.35 -17.15 7.47
CA PHE A 12 -12.70 -15.88 7.80
C PHE A 12 -11.31 -15.75 7.16
N LYS A 13 -10.46 -16.77 7.31
CA LYS A 13 -9.11 -16.77 6.73
C LYS A 13 -9.16 -16.62 5.21
N ILE A 14 -10.02 -17.41 4.54
CA ILE A 14 -10.20 -17.38 3.09
C ILE A 14 -10.71 -16.01 2.63
N GLU A 15 -11.73 -15.45 3.29
CA GLU A 15 -12.29 -14.16 2.89
C GLU A 15 -11.29 -13.02 3.12
N ARG A 16 -10.50 -13.08 4.21
CA ARG A 16 -9.41 -12.15 4.47
C ARG A 16 -8.31 -12.24 3.41
N GLU A 17 -7.88 -13.44 3.05
CA GLU A 17 -6.87 -13.67 2.00
C GLU A 17 -7.33 -13.20 0.62
N ASN A 18 -8.64 -13.21 0.37
CA ASN A 18 -9.26 -12.67 -0.85
C ASN A 18 -9.50 -11.15 -0.79
N THR A 19 -8.82 -10.43 0.11
CA THR A 19 -8.78 -8.97 0.12
C THR A 19 -7.35 -8.45 0.16
N ILE A 20 -7.13 -7.27 -0.39
CA ILE A 20 -5.85 -6.59 -0.32
C ILE A 20 -5.65 -6.14 1.14
N GLN A 21 -4.74 -6.83 1.83
CA GLN A 21 -4.45 -6.60 3.24
C GLN A 21 -3.14 -5.84 3.49
N PHE A 22 -2.27 -5.74 2.49
CA PHE A 22 -0.97 -5.09 2.60
C PHE A 22 -1.04 -3.58 2.30
N PRO A 23 -0.21 -2.76 2.96
CA PRO A 23 -0.16 -1.32 2.72
C PRO A 23 0.51 -1.02 1.37
N LEU A 24 -0.23 -0.38 0.46
CA LEU A 24 0.25 -0.07 -0.89
C LEU A 24 1.42 0.92 -0.89
N ARG A 25 1.45 1.83 0.10
CA ARG A 25 2.54 2.80 0.29
C ARG A 25 3.93 2.15 0.35
N LYS A 26 4.02 0.89 0.84
CA LYS A 26 5.30 0.17 0.92
C LYS A 26 5.73 -0.46 -0.40
N MET A 27 4.83 -0.56 -1.38
CA MET A 27 5.11 -1.15 -2.69
C MET A 27 5.50 -0.09 -3.73
N LEU A 28 4.98 1.13 -3.58
CA LEU A 28 5.28 2.26 -4.44
C LEU A 28 6.74 2.72 -4.29
N LYS A 29 7.40 3.00 -5.41
CA LYS A 29 8.75 3.53 -5.47
C LYS A 29 8.71 5.06 -5.46
N ASP A 30 9.27 5.63 -4.41
CA ASP A 30 9.49 7.07 -4.30
C ASP A 30 10.97 7.45 -4.29
N SER A 31 11.87 6.46 -4.33
CA SER A 31 13.30 6.69 -4.16
C SER A 31 14.17 5.63 -4.83
N ILE A 32 15.38 6.05 -5.23
CA ILE A 32 16.42 5.13 -5.71
C ILE A 32 16.86 4.23 -4.55
N SER A 33 16.94 2.93 -4.79
CA SER A 33 17.31 1.96 -3.77
C SER A 33 18.76 2.13 -3.32
N GLU A 34 19.01 1.81 -2.04
CA GLU A 34 20.37 1.81 -1.46
C GLU A 34 21.33 0.88 -2.20
N TYR A 35 20.82 -0.21 -2.79
CA TYR A 35 21.61 -1.11 -3.63
C TYR A 35 22.18 -0.39 -4.85
N ILE A 36 21.34 0.30 -5.64
CA ILE A 36 21.78 1.07 -6.81
C ILE A 36 22.72 2.20 -6.39
N LEU A 37 22.42 2.88 -5.28
CA LEU A 37 23.30 3.93 -4.74
C LEU A 37 24.68 3.37 -4.36
N SER A 38 24.75 2.21 -3.72
CA SER A 38 26.00 1.54 -3.35
C SER A 38 26.82 1.16 -4.58
N ASP A 39 26.21 0.59 -5.61
CA ASP A 39 26.92 0.21 -6.84
C ASP A 39 27.47 1.45 -7.57
N ILE A 40 26.69 2.54 -7.63
CA ILE A 40 27.16 3.82 -8.18
C ILE A 40 28.30 4.39 -7.35
N LYS A 41 28.27 4.26 -6.02
CA LYS A 41 29.36 4.72 -5.13
C LYS A 41 30.67 4.00 -5.43
N ASN A 42 30.61 2.70 -5.67
CA ASN A 42 31.78 1.88 -5.99
C ASN A 42 32.41 2.23 -7.34
N VAL A 43 31.61 2.66 -8.31
CA VAL A 43 32.09 3.05 -9.64
C VAL A 43 32.50 4.52 -9.70
N ASN A 44 31.70 5.41 -9.10
CA ASN A 44 31.88 6.86 -9.19
C ASN A 44 31.30 7.59 -7.97
N VAL A 45 32.16 7.85 -6.99
CA VAL A 45 31.80 8.55 -5.74
C VAL A 45 31.21 9.94 -5.98
N LYS A 46 31.66 10.66 -7.02
CA LYS A 46 31.12 12.00 -7.32
C LYS A 46 29.66 11.91 -7.76
N LEU A 47 29.36 11.00 -8.69
CA LEU A 47 27.98 10.78 -9.14
C LEU A 47 27.08 10.24 -8.03
N TRP A 48 27.60 9.36 -7.18
CA TRP A 48 26.84 8.89 -6.02
C TRP A 48 26.41 10.05 -5.11
N LYS A 49 27.31 11.01 -4.83
CA LYS A 49 26.95 12.19 -4.02
C LYS A 49 25.84 13.01 -4.67
N GLU A 50 25.98 13.28 -5.98
CA GLU A 50 24.97 14.03 -6.74
C GLU A 50 23.62 13.31 -6.75
N LEU A 51 23.59 12.01 -7.04
CA LEU A 51 22.38 11.20 -7.07
C LEU A 51 21.73 11.08 -5.69
N SER A 52 22.52 10.90 -4.63
CA SER A 52 22.01 10.76 -3.26
C SER A 52 21.24 12.01 -2.80
N CYS A 53 21.61 13.20 -3.30
CA CYS A 53 20.89 14.44 -3.01
C CYS A 53 19.52 14.55 -3.69
N ILE A 54 19.28 13.77 -4.76
CA ILE A 54 18.04 13.81 -5.56
C ILE A 54 17.34 12.45 -5.62
N SER A 55 17.78 11.48 -4.81
CA SER A 55 17.37 10.08 -4.91
C SER A 55 15.91 9.88 -4.54
N LYS A 56 15.35 10.74 -3.68
CA LYS A 56 13.95 10.70 -3.25
C LYS A 56 13.11 11.73 -3.99
N VAL A 57 11.94 11.30 -4.47
CA VAL A 57 10.97 12.10 -5.20
C VAL A 57 9.83 12.50 -4.28
N SER A 58 9.59 13.81 -4.18
CA SER A 58 8.41 14.36 -3.51
C SER A 58 7.53 15.18 -4.46
N ASN A 59 8.11 15.72 -5.53
CA ASN A 59 7.43 16.57 -6.49
C ASN A 59 7.85 16.27 -7.95
N LYS A 60 7.19 16.95 -8.91
CA LYS A 60 7.41 16.75 -10.34
C LYS A 60 8.80 17.19 -10.79
N ASP A 61 9.41 18.16 -10.11
CA ASP A 61 10.74 18.64 -10.46
C ASP A 61 11.82 17.66 -10.02
N ASP A 62 11.62 16.92 -8.92
CA ASP A 62 12.51 15.81 -8.52
C ASP A 62 12.54 14.72 -9.61
N VAL A 63 11.37 14.35 -10.15
CA VAL A 63 11.27 13.39 -11.27
C VAL A 63 12.04 13.89 -12.49
N LYS A 64 11.90 15.19 -12.83
CA LYS A 64 12.65 15.79 -13.95
C LYS A 64 14.15 15.75 -13.70
N ARG A 65 14.59 16.08 -12.47
CA ARG A 65 16.00 16.05 -12.08
C ARG A 65 16.59 14.65 -12.22
N LEU A 66 15.88 13.62 -11.75
CA LEU A 66 16.30 12.22 -11.91
C LEU A 66 16.40 11.81 -13.39
N LYS A 67 15.38 12.10 -14.20
CA LYS A 67 15.40 11.82 -15.65
C LYS A 67 16.57 12.50 -16.35
N HIS A 68 16.86 13.75 -15.98
CA HIS A 68 18.00 14.50 -16.51
C HIS A 68 19.34 13.93 -16.05
N PHE A 69 19.46 13.56 -14.78
CA PHE A 69 20.64 12.93 -14.21
C PHE A 69 21.01 11.65 -14.97
N VAL A 70 20.03 10.76 -15.19
CA VAL A 70 20.26 9.53 -15.96
C VAL A 70 20.74 9.86 -17.37
N LYS A 71 20.02 10.72 -18.09
CA LYS A 71 20.35 11.08 -19.48
C LYS A 71 21.79 11.59 -19.64
N ASN A 72 22.26 12.43 -18.71
CA ASN A 72 23.57 13.06 -18.81
C ASN A 72 24.73 12.16 -18.36
N ASN A 73 24.45 11.11 -17.60
CA ASN A 73 25.48 10.29 -16.96
C ASN A 73 25.64 8.89 -17.58
N LYS A 74 25.06 8.66 -18.77
CA LYS A 74 25.17 7.39 -19.49
C LYS A 74 26.60 6.93 -19.70
N SER A 75 27.49 7.82 -20.11
CA SER A 75 28.90 7.49 -20.38
C SER A 75 29.74 7.31 -19.11
N ASN A 76 29.22 7.74 -17.95
CA ASN A 76 29.93 7.72 -16.68
C ASN A 76 29.62 6.47 -15.84
N LEU A 77 28.73 5.60 -16.34
CA LEU A 77 28.31 4.35 -15.72
C LEU A 77 28.53 3.21 -16.71
N GLY A 78 28.81 2.01 -16.20
CA GLY A 78 28.76 0.80 -17.02
C GLY A 78 27.35 0.54 -17.55
N SER A 79 27.22 -0.11 -18.70
CA SER A 79 25.92 -0.33 -19.38
C SER A 79 24.85 -0.94 -18.46
N MET A 80 25.23 -1.98 -17.71
CA MET A 80 24.33 -2.68 -16.78
C MET A 80 23.79 -1.75 -15.70
N LEU A 81 24.68 -1.07 -14.96
CA LEU A 81 24.29 -0.15 -13.89
C LEU A 81 23.50 1.06 -14.40
N TYR A 82 23.82 1.54 -15.61
CA TYR A 82 23.03 2.59 -16.26
C TYR A 82 21.60 2.13 -16.56
N ASP A 83 21.42 0.93 -17.11
CA ASP A 83 20.10 0.40 -17.46
C ASP A 83 19.27 0.11 -16.20
N GLU A 84 19.88 -0.39 -15.12
CA GLU A 84 19.23 -0.56 -13.82
C GLU A 84 18.76 0.79 -13.24
N LEU A 85 19.63 1.79 -13.19
CA LEU A 85 19.27 3.14 -12.71
C LEU A 85 18.15 3.75 -13.56
N LYS A 86 18.24 3.59 -14.88
CA LYS A 86 17.22 4.08 -15.82
C LYS A 86 15.87 3.40 -15.58
N SER A 87 15.86 2.09 -15.32
CA SER A 87 14.64 1.34 -14.99
C SER A 87 14.04 1.82 -13.67
N ALA A 88 14.84 1.99 -12.63
CA ALA A 88 14.39 2.49 -11.33
C ALA A 88 13.78 3.91 -11.43
N VAL A 89 14.43 4.82 -12.16
CA VAL A 89 13.90 6.17 -12.39
C VAL A 89 12.59 6.14 -13.18
N LYS A 90 12.43 5.19 -14.11
CA LYS A 90 11.18 5.00 -14.85
C LYS A 90 10.05 4.54 -13.91
N GLU A 91 10.30 3.52 -13.10
CA GLU A 91 9.33 2.99 -12.12
C GLU A 91 8.89 4.07 -11.12
N ILE A 92 9.83 4.82 -10.55
CA ILE A 92 9.52 5.95 -9.64
C ILE A 92 8.65 7.01 -10.33
N ALA A 93 8.93 7.31 -11.60
CA ALA A 93 8.14 8.29 -12.35
C ALA A 93 6.72 7.79 -12.63
N GLU A 94 6.56 6.51 -12.97
CA GLU A 94 5.26 5.87 -13.19
C GLU A 94 4.44 5.84 -11.90
N ASP A 95 5.04 5.43 -10.78
CA ASP A 95 4.39 5.43 -9.47
C ASP A 95 4.01 6.85 -9.01
N PHE A 96 4.90 7.83 -9.22
CA PHE A 96 4.63 9.23 -8.90
C PHE A 96 3.41 9.79 -9.66
N GLU A 97 3.29 9.44 -10.95
CA GLU A 97 2.16 9.81 -11.80
C GLU A 97 0.90 9.06 -11.40
N TRP A 98 1.00 7.76 -11.13
CA TRP A 98 -0.12 6.93 -10.73
C TRP A 98 -0.77 7.41 -9.42
N VAL A 99 0.04 7.71 -8.39
CA VAL A 99 -0.45 8.24 -7.10
C VAL A 99 -1.26 9.54 -7.26
N ARG A 100 -0.97 10.31 -8.33
CA ARG A 100 -1.65 11.58 -8.64
C ARG A 100 -2.78 11.44 -9.66
N SER A 101 -2.99 10.24 -10.19
CA SER A 101 -4.14 9.96 -11.03
C SER A 101 -5.43 10.01 -10.20
N LYS A 102 -6.59 10.13 -10.86
CA LYS A 102 -7.90 10.08 -10.18
C LYS A 102 -8.06 8.81 -9.35
N ASP A 103 -7.61 7.68 -9.90
CA ASP A 103 -7.73 6.37 -9.27
C ASP A 103 -6.75 6.22 -8.11
N GLY A 104 -5.51 6.67 -8.31
CA GLY A 104 -4.50 6.70 -7.27
C GLY A 104 -4.96 7.50 -6.06
N LEU A 105 -5.48 8.72 -6.26
CA LEU A 105 -5.95 9.57 -5.17
C LEU A 105 -7.02 8.87 -4.30
N ILE A 106 -8.05 8.30 -4.92
CA ILE A 106 -9.09 7.55 -4.20
C ILE A 106 -8.50 6.36 -3.44
N ILE A 107 -7.62 5.59 -4.07
CA ILE A 107 -7.00 4.42 -3.43
C ILE A 107 -6.14 4.84 -2.24
N MET A 108 -5.39 5.94 -2.36
CA MET A 108 -4.54 6.43 -1.27
C MET A 108 -5.37 6.95 -0.09
N GLU A 109 -6.51 7.62 -0.34
CA GLU A 109 -7.45 8.01 0.71
C GLU A 109 -8.03 6.80 1.45
N ILE A 110 -8.40 5.75 0.71
CA ILE A 110 -8.85 4.48 1.30
C ILE A 110 -7.74 3.86 2.14
N GLU A 111 -6.49 3.80 1.65
CA GLU A 111 -5.36 3.23 2.38
C GLU A 111 -5.09 3.99 3.69
N ASP A 112 -5.08 5.32 3.66
CA ASP A 112 -4.88 6.14 4.86
C ASP A 112 -6.01 5.92 5.88
N TRP A 113 -7.25 5.77 5.40
CA TRP A 113 -8.38 5.44 6.28
C TRP A 113 -8.25 4.03 6.86
N ILE A 114 -7.88 3.02 6.06
CA ILE A 114 -7.70 1.63 6.49
C ILE A 114 -6.62 1.54 7.58
N GLU A 115 -5.48 2.18 7.40
CA GLU A 115 -4.39 2.17 8.39
C GLU A 115 -4.88 2.71 9.74
N ASN A 116 -5.59 3.84 9.73
CA ASN A 116 -6.16 4.44 10.94
C ASN A 116 -7.27 3.58 11.56
N ALA A 117 -8.17 3.01 10.75
CA ALA A 117 -9.26 2.16 11.22
C ALA A 117 -8.73 0.88 11.88
N ARG A 118 -7.71 0.24 11.29
CA ARG A 118 -7.03 -0.93 11.87
C ARG A 118 -6.33 -0.59 13.19
N LEU A 119 -5.65 0.56 13.26
CA LEU A 119 -5.01 1.02 14.49
C LEU A 119 -6.01 1.28 15.62
N ARG A 120 -7.18 1.88 15.33
CA ARG A 120 -8.24 2.09 16.32
C ARG A 120 -8.88 0.79 16.76
N LEU A 121 -9.27 -0.06 15.79
CA LEU A 121 -9.85 -1.37 16.07
C LEU A 121 -8.94 -2.20 16.98
N GLY A 122 -7.64 -2.28 16.68
CA GLY A 122 -6.70 -3.05 17.50
C GLY A 122 -6.49 -2.49 18.92
N LYS A 123 -6.87 -1.24 19.18
CA LYS A 123 -6.82 -0.63 20.54
C LYS A 123 -8.12 -0.83 21.29
N GLU A 124 -9.26 -0.61 20.63
CA GLU A 124 -10.58 -0.60 21.26
C GLU A 124 -11.19 -2.01 21.35
N TYR A 125 -10.87 -2.87 20.38
CA TYR A 125 -11.38 -4.25 20.27
C TYR A 125 -10.27 -5.22 19.85
N PRO A 126 -9.26 -5.45 20.72
CA PRO A 126 -8.06 -6.23 20.38
C PRO A 126 -8.36 -7.69 20.01
N ASP A 127 -9.45 -8.26 20.54
CA ASP A 127 -9.84 -9.65 20.32
C ASP A 127 -10.84 -9.83 19.17
N ALA A 128 -11.24 -8.74 18.50
CA ALA A 128 -12.20 -8.80 17.41
C ALA A 128 -11.62 -9.50 16.18
N LEU A 129 -12.33 -10.52 15.68
CA LEU A 129 -11.99 -11.20 14.43
C LEU A 129 -12.51 -10.42 13.22
N ILE A 130 -12.07 -9.18 13.07
CA ILE A 130 -12.42 -8.29 11.96
C ILE A 130 -11.18 -8.00 11.11
N TYR A 131 -11.32 -8.07 9.78
CA TYR A 131 -10.34 -7.56 8.83
C TYR A 131 -10.92 -6.38 8.05
N ILE A 132 -10.04 -5.46 7.68
CA ILE A 132 -10.36 -4.24 6.93
C ILE A 132 -9.40 -4.24 5.74
N GLY A 133 -9.88 -4.16 4.51
CA GLY A 133 -9.02 -4.22 3.31
C GLY A 133 -9.72 -3.72 2.06
N ARG A 134 -9.09 -3.91 0.90
CA ARG A 134 -9.69 -3.55 -0.40
C ARG A 134 -10.02 -4.79 -1.22
N SER A 135 -10.92 -4.64 -2.19
CA SER A 135 -11.23 -5.72 -3.15
C SER A 135 -10.06 -5.95 -4.12
N PHE A 136 -9.74 -7.20 -4.42
CA PHE A 136 -8.82 -7.54 -5.52
C PHE A 136 -9.42 -7.29 -6.90
N VAL A 137 -10.76 -7.36 -7.03
CA VAL A 137 -11.45 -7.16 -8.31
C VAL A 137 -11.57 -5.67 -8.63
N ASN A 138 -11.89 -4.87 -7.62
CA ASN A 138 -12.00 -3.42 -7.75
C ASN A 138 -11.29 -2.73 -6.56
N PRO A 139 -10.01 -2.33 -6.71
CA PRO A 139 -9.23 -1.75 -5.62
C PRO A 139 -9.78 -0.45 -5.01
N LYS A 140 -10.84 0.15 -5.58
CA LYS A 140 -11.55 1.32 -5.02
C LYS A 140 -12.66 0.92 -4.03
N GLU A 141 -12.94 -0.37 -3.88
CA GLU A 141 -13.90 -0.87 -2.91
C GLU A 141 -13.23 -1.18 -1.58
N LEU A 142 -13.83 -0.64 -0.52
CA LEU A 142 -13.47 -0.92 0.86
C LEU A 142 -14.30 -2.11 1.36
N ILE A 143 -13.62 -3.14 1.85
CA ILE A 143 -14.24 -4.35 2.41
C ILE A 143 -13.91 -4.42 3.89
N ILE A 144 -14.96 -4.61 4.70
CA ILE A 144 -14.82 -4.97 6.11
C ILE A 144 -15.53 -6.29 6.30
N GLY A 145 -14.81 -7.30 6.75
CA GLY A 145 -15.39 -8.59 7.05
C GLY A 145 -14.84 -9.14 8.34
N GLY A 146 -15.42 -10.24 8.79
CA GLY A 146 -15.05 -10.77 10.09
C GLY A 146 -16.03 -11.79 10.61
N VAL A 147 -15.79 -12.20 11.86
CA VAL A 147 -16.65 -13.14 12.58
C VAL A 147 -17.09 -12.51 13.88
N VAL A 148 -18.39 -12.55 14.15
CA VAL A 148 -19.04 -12.01 15.34
C VAL A 148 -19.96 -13.07 15.94
N ASN A 149 -20.37 -12.88 17.19
CA ASN A 149 -21.19 -13.84 17.92
C ASN A 149 -22.67 -13.76 17.55
N ASP A 150 -23.18 -12.57 17.24
CA ASP A 150 -24.61 -12.36 16.97
C ASP A 150 -24.89 -11.15 16.08
N ASN A 151 -26.17 -10.94 15.76
CA ASN A 151 -26.64 -9.83 14.95
C ASN A 151 -26.42 -8.46 15.59
N ASP A 152 -26.36 -8.38 16.92
CA ASP A 152 -26.21 -7.10 17.61
C ASP A 152 -24.74 -6.66 17.57
N GLU A 153 -23.80 -7.60 17.70
CA GLU A 153 -22.38 -7.36 17.48
C GLU A 153 -22.08 -7.00 16.02
N GLN A 154 -22.74 -7.64 15.05
CA GLN A 154 -22.65 -7.23 13.64
C GLN A 154 -23.03 -5.74 13.47
N LYS A 155 -24.21 -5.34 13.98
CA LYS A 155 -24.68 -3.95 13.88
C LYS A 155 -23.76 -2.98 14.61
N LEU A 156 -23.20 -3.38 15.75
CA LEU A 156 -22.22 -2.59 16.48
C LEU A 156 -21.01 -2.26 15.60
N PHE A 157 -20.41 -3.26 14.95
CA PHE A 157 -19.25 -3.03 14.09
C PHE A 157 -19.61 -2.25 12.82
N GLU A 158 -20.75 -2.54 12.18
CA GLU A 158 -21.22 -1.77 11.02
C GLU A 158 -21.36 -0.28 11.36
N ASN A 159 -22.02 0.04 12.48
CA ASN A 159 -22.15 1.42 12.96
C ASN A 159 -20.79 2.03 13.33
N TYR A 160 -19.93 1.28 14.04
CA TYR A 160 -18.61 1.72 14.45
C TYR A 160 -17.76 2.18 13.26
N PHE A 161 -17.74 1.42 12.15
CA PHE A 161 -16.97 1.80 10.97
C PHE A 161 -17.65 2.88 10.13
N ASN A 162 -18.97 2.87 9.99
CA ASN A 162 -19.69 3.93 9.28
C ASN A 162 -19.51 5.29 9.96
N ASN A 163 -19.48 5.33 11.30
CA ASN A 163 -19.26 6.55 12.09
C ASN A 163 -17.83 7.11 11.98
N GLN A 164 -16.90 6.36 11.39
CA GLN A 164 -15.53 6.81 11.12
C GLN A 164 -15.39 7.57 9.79
N ASN A 165 -16.50 7.88 9.12
CA ASN A 165 -16.54 8.61 7.84
C ASN A 165 -15.60 7.98 6.79
N PRO A 166 -15.86 6.73 6.35
CA PRO A 166 -15.05 6.09 5.33
C PRO A 166 -15.08 6.91 4.03
N PRO A 167 -13.97 6.98 3.28
CA PRO A 167 -13.88 7.79 2.05
C PRO A 167 -14.75 7.23 0.91
N VAL A 168 -15.17 5.98 1.03
CA VAL A 168 -16.09 5.29 0.10
C VAL A 168 -17.05 4.39 0.89
N PRO A 169 -18.22 4.01 0.35
CA PRO A 169 -19.11 3.06 0.99
C PRO A 169 -18.41 1.74 1.34
N ILE A 170 -18.69 1.22 2.53
CA ILE A 170 -18.13 -0.05 3.02
C ILE A 170 -18.99 -1.21 2.50
N HIS A 171 -18.33 -2.22 1.94
CA HIS A 171 -18.93 -3.51 1.65
C HIS A 171 -18.68 -4.46 2.83
N PHE A 172 -19.71 -4.67 3.65
CA PHE A 172 -19.63 -5.56 4.81
C PHE A 172 -19.74 -7.04 4.41
N LYS A 173 -18.86 -7.86 4.98
CA LYS A 173 -18.80 -9.33 4.85
C LYS A 173 -18.61 -9.97 6.23
N ILE A 174 -19.51 -9.63 7.16
CA ILE A 174 -19.47 -10.14 8.54
C ILE A 174 -20.26 -11.46 8.62
N ILE A 175 -19.68 -12.45 9.28
CA ILE A 175 -20.22 -13.80 9.49
C ILE A 175 -20.63 -13.93 10.96
N ILE A 176 -21.84 -14.44 11.23
CA ILE A 176 -22.33 -14.67 12.60
C ILE A 176 -22.06 -16.13 13.02
N GLN A 177 -21.47 -16.32 14.19
CA GLN A 177 -21.31 -17.61 14.89
C GLN A 177 -22.64 -18.03 15.51
N ASN A 178 -23.39 -18.88 14.81
CA ASN A 178 -24.58 -19.54 15.37
C ASN A 178 -24.22 -20.87 16.02
#